data_AF-A0A7J7Q720-F1
#
_entry.id   AF-A0A7J7Q720-F1
#
_cell.length_a   1.000
_cell.length_b   1.000
_cell.length_c   1.000
_cell.angle_alpha   90.00
_cell.angle_beta   90.00
_cell.angle_gamma   90.00
#
_symmetry.space_group_name_H-M   'P 1'
#
loop_
_entity.id
_entity.type
_entity.pdbx_description
1 polymer ?
#
loop_
_entity_poly.entity_id
_entity_poly.type
_entity_poly.pdbx_seq_one_letter_code
_entity_poly.pdbx_strand_id
1 'polypeptide(L)'
;MADRKRDREESEVDTAVQEIEASLGRDADVKIKALAGLTHLVDTSDEGYAVQREAAESGAMTVLMQLLEDDSDVVRVQAAKALTVLTQHSRTAKARMAVGKTTGFSHTPEKVALNPVQDDVQELEGVFNLLTNMRFGDSADLQAAGTAALTAVCSLNRANTLSALRELVHRLLQHEPKALLALEDMLAGLDVRDDMAVLLDQALPPALSFLHNGSGSEKLDAVTLLGSICEKRPGAAGFLVAEGALPAVTQLLISGDLPSSDSAARTLWLLVKDNKRLLGPAKGALGVPGTQLIDALLTLVEAREDQEAAEEEADDAADDAAGDEDGGDKAARDAGREGGQVAVEFGDDALLLLRALALQDGDVKEQLAGQSDIVGTRCTIM
;
A
#
# COMPACT_ATOMS: atom_id res chain seq x y z
N MET A 1 17.59 40.31 10.93
CA MET A 1 16.59 39.62 11.80
C MET A 1 16.49 38.14 11.46
N ALA A 2 16.55 37.76 10.18
CA ALA A 2 16.61 36.35 9.77
C ALA A 2 17.79 35.57 10.39
N ASP A 3 19.01 36.11 10.34
CA ASP A 3 20.20 35.43 10.91
C ASP A 3 20.04 35.12 12.40
N ARG A 4 19.53 36.06 13.21
CA ARG A 4 19.30 35.83 14.64
C ARG A 4 18.21 34.79 14.94
N LYS A 5 17.24 34.61 14.04
CA LYS A 5 16.21 33.56 14.18
C LYS A 5 16.85 32.20 13.92
N ARG A 6 17.67 32.13 12.86
CA ARG A 6 18.42 30.93 12.49
C ARG A 6 19.39 30.50 13.58
N ASP A 7 20.27 31.38 14.06
CA ASP A 7 21.23 31.07 15.14
C ASP A 7 20.53 30.54 16.41
N ARG A 8 19.31 31.02 16.66
CA ARG A 8 18.51 30.58 17.80
C ARG A 8 17.91 29.19 17.56
N GLU A 9 17.38 28.93 16.38
CA GLU A 9 16.84 27.62 16.01
C GLU A 9 17.94 26.55 16.04
N GLU A 10 19.14 26.86 15.52
CA GLU A 10 20.31 25.98 15.57
C GLU A 10 20.65 25.60 17.03
N SER A 11 20.77 26.61 17.90
CA SER A 11 21.04 26.38 19.33
C SER A 11 19.94 25.60 20.06
N GLU A 12 18.67 25.75 19.66
CA GLU A 12 17.55 25.02 20.27
C GLU A 12 17.54 23.55 19.83
N VAL A 13 17.87 23.26 18.56
CA VAL A 13 17.98 21.89 18.04
C VAL A 13 19.13 21.14 18.70
N ASP A 14 20.32 21.74 18.77
CA ASP A 14 21.47 21.14 19.45
C ASP A 14 21.16 20.79 20.91
N THR A 15 20.47 21.70 21.61
CA THR A 15 20.05 21.47 23.00
C THR A 15 19.08 20.28 23.07
N ALA A 16 18.10 20.21 22.17
CA ALA A 16 17.15 19.10 22.13
C ALA A 16 17.85 17.75 21.84
N VAL A 17 18.81 17.72 20.91
CA VAL A 17 19.58 16.50 20.60
C VAL A 17 20.42 16.07 21.81
N GLN A 18 21.12 17.00 22.48
CA GLN A 18 21.87 16.71 23.70
C GLN A 18 20.97 16.21 24.84
N GLU A 19 19.75 16.72 24.96
CA GLU A 19 18.77 16.22 25.94
C GLU A 19 18.35 14.78 25.65
N ILE A 20 18.15 14.43 24.37
CA ILE A 20 17.84 13.05 23.96
C ILE A 20 19.04 12.14 24.28
N GLU A 21 20.27 12.54 23.92
CA GLU A 21 21.49 11.79 24.26
C GLU A 21 21.65 11.58 25.76
N ALA A 22 21.45 12.63 26.55
CA ALA A 22 21.54 12.56 28.02
C ALA A 22 20.42 11.71 28.65
N SER A 23 19.33 11.46 27.91
CA SER A 23 18.24 10.58 28.31
C SER A 23 18.51 9.10 28.03
N LEU A 24 19.53 8.77 27.22
CA LEU A 24 19.93 7.39 26.97
C LEU A 24 20.31 6.72 28.31
N GLY A 25 19.70 5.58 28.60
CA GLY A 25 19.85 4.87 29.88
C GLY A 25 19.00 5.41 31.05
N ARG A 26 18.11 6.38 30.82
CA ARG A 26 17.12 6.83 31.80
C ARG A 26 15.76 6.15 31.60
N ASP A 27 14.82 6.44 32.50
CA ASP A 27 13.45 5.95 32.42
C ASP A 27 12.74 6.40 31.13
N ALA A 28 11.77 5.61 30.68
CA ALA A 28 11.02 5.83 29.45
C ALA A 28 10.41 7.24 29.37
N ASP A 29 9.84 7.75 30.47
CA ASP A 29 9.21 9.08 30.51
C ASP A 29 10.20 10.21 30.15
N VAL A 30 11.46 10.08 30.54
CA VAL A 30 12.49 11.08 30.25
C VAL A 30 12.85 11.04 28.77
N LYS A 31 13.01 9.85 28.20
CA LYS A 31 13.27 9.64 26.76
C LYS A 31 12.13 10.20 25.91
N ILE A 32 10.88 9.89 26.28
CA ILE A 32 9.68 10.36 25.59
C ILE A 32 9.59 11.89 25.62
N LYS A 33 9.87 12.50 26.78
CA LYS A 33 9.86 13.96 26.91
C LYS A 33 10.94 14.62 26.04
N ALA A 34 12.13 14.06 25.99
CA ALA A 34 13.22 14.58 25.16
C ALA A 34 12.89 14.48 23.66
N LEU A 35 12.36 13.33 23.22
CA LEU A 35 11.87 13.14 21.85
C LEU A 35 10.78 14.16 21.48
N ALA A 36 9.80 14.37 22.38
CA ALA A 36 8.75 15.36 22.17
C ALA A 36 9.32 16.76 21.98
N GLY A 37 10.34 17.14 22.76
CA GLY A 37 11.06 18.40 22.63
C GLY A 37 11.57 18.65 21.21
N LEU A 38 12.31 17.70 20.64
CA LEU A 38 12.81 17.80 19.25
C LEU A 38 11.66 17.87 18.23
N THR A 39 10.63 17.03 18.38
CA THR A 39 9.51 17.04 17.42
C THR A 39 8.72 18.33 17.40
N HIS A 40 8.62 19.03 18.55
CA HIS A 40 7.90 20.30 18.64
C HIS A 40 8.62 21.46 17.94
N LEU A 41 9.93 21.33 17.69
CA LEU A 41 10.68 22.33 16.94
C LEU A 41 10.39 22.28 15.44
N VAL A 42 9.95 21.12 14.92
CA VAL A 42 9.75 20.92 13.48
C VAL A 42 8.51 21.66 12.97
N ASP A 43 8.73 22.68 12.13
CA ASP A 43 7.68 23.36 11.40
C ASP A 43 7.38 22.64 10.07
N THR A 44 6.23 21.97 9.99
CA THR A 44 5.80 21.27 8.75
C THR A 44 5.52 22.19 7.55
N SER A 45 5.49 23.51 7.76
CA SER A 45 5.35 24.51 6.69
C SER A 45 6.69 25.05 6.18
N ASP A 46 7.79 24.76 6.86
CA ASP A 46 9.12 25.20 6.47
C ASP A 46 9.61 24.42 5.23
N GLU A 47 9.83 25.12 4.12
CA GLU A 47 10.39 24.55 2.91
C GLU A 47 11.92 24.48 2.94
N GLY A 48 12.55 25.24 3.85
CA GLY A 48 14.00 25.24 4.02
C GLY A 48 14.50 24.02 4.78
N TYR A 49 13.60 23.33 5.49
CA TYR A 49 13.89 22.20 6.37
C TYR A 49 14.98 22.57 7.40
N ALA A 50 14.93 23.76 7.98
CA ALA A 50 15.99 24.30 8.83
C ALA A 50 16.25 23.40 10.05
N VAL A 51 15.18 23.05 10.77
CA VAL A 51 15.27 22.19 11.96
C VAL A 51 15.67 20.76 11.59
N GLN A 52 15.13 20.22 10.49
CA GLN A 52 15.47 18.87 10.03
C GLN A 52 16.93 18.79 9.58
N ARG A 53 17.45 19.81 8.88
CA ARG A 53 18.84 19.87 8.46
C ARG A 53 19.76 19.95 9.66
N GLU A 54 19.47 20.83 10.61
CA GLU A 54 20.27 20.94 11.82
C GLU A 54 20.25 19.63 12.61
N ALA A 55 19.08 19.00 12.78
CA ALA A 55 18.98 17.72 13.49
C ALA A 55 19.80 16.60 12.82
N ALA A 56 19.85 16.58 11.49
CA ALA A 56 20.74 15.71 10.72
C ALA A 56 22.23 16.00 11.03
N GLU A 57 22.65 17.27 10.93
CA GLU A 57 24.03 17.71 11.17
C GLU A 57 24.50 17.46 12.63
N SER A 58 23.61 17.60 13.61
CA SER A 58 23.88 17.35 15.04
C SER A 58 23.87 15.87 15.41
N GLY A 59 23.65 14.95 14.45
CA GLY A 59 23.70 13.50 14.69
C GLY A 59 22.44 12.90 15.33
N ALA A 60 21.30 13.60 15.31
CA ALA A 60 20.04 13.13 15.91
C ALA A 60 19.61 11.76 15.37
N MET A 61 19.92 11.47 14.10
CA MET A 61 19.61 10.19 13.47
C MET A 61 20.25 9.00 14.17
N THR A 62 21.49 9.12 14.61
CA THR A 62 22.20 8.04 15.33
C THR A 62 21.55 7.77 16.68
N VAL A 63 21.10 8.83 17.36
CA VAL A 63 20.44 8.73 18.67
C VAL A 63 19.04 8.14 18.55
N LEU A 64 18.27 8.56 17.53
CA LEU A 64 16.97 7.97 17.21
C LEU A 64 17.08 6.50 16.89
N MET A 65 18.13 6.10 16.17
CA MET A 65 18.42 4.70 15.84
C MET A 65 18.57 3.87 17.13
N GLN A 66 19.35 4.34 18.10
CA GLN A 66 19.47 3.67 19.41
C GLN A 66 18.13 3.59 20.17
N LEU A 67 17.27 4.61 20.05
CA LEU A 67 15.95 4.61 20.71
C LEU A 67 14.91 3.73 19.97
N LEU A 68 15.09 3.45 18.69
CA LEU A 68 14.29 2.45 17.96
C LEU A 68 14.64 1.02 18.41
N GLU A 69 15.83 0.81 18.96
CA GLU A 69 16.28 -0.46 19.57
C GLU A 69 15.90 -0.59 21.05
N ASP A 70 15.23 0.40 21.64
CA ASP A 70 14.88 0.41 23.06
C ASP A 70 13.97 -0.77 23.46
N ASP A 71 14.19 -1.32 24.65
CA ASP A 71 13.36 -2.42 25.18
C ASP A 71 11.89 -2.01 25.41
N SER A 72 11.61 -0.71 25.53
CA SER A 72 10.27 -0.19 25.74
C SER A 72 9.56 0.13 24.42
N ASP A 73 8.47 -0.59 24.13
CA ASP A 73 7.58 -0.31 22.99
C ASP A 73 7.13 1.15 22.93
N VAL A 74 6.85 1.77 24.08
CA VAL A 74 6.40 3.16 24.14
C VAL A 74 7.50 4.10 23.68
N VAL A 75 8.76 3.84 24.04
CA VAL A 75 9.92 4.61 23.57
C VAL A 75 10.11 4.42 22.07
N ARG A 76 10.07 3.16 21.59
CA ARG A 76 10.19 2.85 20.15
C ARG A 76 9.12 3.56 19.32
N VAL A 77 7.86 3.52 19.77
CA VAL A 77 6.74 4.24 19.14
C VAL A 77 7.03 5.74 19.04
N GLN A 78 7.52 6.35 20.12
CA GLN A 78 7.83 7.80 20.11
C GLN A 78 9.05 8.13 19.25
N ALA A 79 10.06 7.25 19.21
CA ALA A 79 11.20 7.41 18.32
C ALA A 79 10.79 7.32 16.84
N ALA A 80 9.93 6.37 16.47
CA ALA A 80 9.40 6.27 15.11
C ALA A 80 8.50 7.46 14.74
N LYS A 81 7.70 7.99 15.69
CA LYS A 81 6.94 9.23 15.48
C LYS A 81 7.87 10.43 15.25
N ALA A 82 8.95 10.54 16.03
CA ALA A 82 9.94 11.58 15.83
C ALA A 82 10.63 11.47 14.46
N LEU A 83 11.03 10.26 14.06
CA LEU A 83 11.58 9.99 12.74
C LEU A 83 10.58 10.34 11.62
N THR A 84 9.30 10.02 11.81
CA THR A 84 8.22 10.36 10.86
C THR A 84 8.14 11.87 10.67
N VAL A 85 8.14 12.65 11.75
CA VAL A 85 8.06 14.12 11.69
C VAL A 85 9.31 14.71 11.04
N LEU A 86 10.50 14.21 11.39
CA LEU A 86 11.77 14.68 10.84
C LEU A 86 11.95 14.35 9.36
N THR A 87 11.36 13.26 8.87
CA THR A 87 11.44 12.85 7.46
C THR A 87 10.25 13.33 6.61
N GLN A 88 9.24 13.93 7.23
CA GLN A 88 8.06 14.40 6.52
C GLN A 88 8.41 15.59 5.62
N HIS A 89 8.00 15.52 4.35
CA HIS A 89 8.06 16.67 3.44
C HIS A 89 7.14 17.79 3.90
N SER A 90 7.53 19.04 3.60
CA SER A 90 6.72 20.22 3.92
C SER A 90 5.35 20.15 3.24
N ARG A 91 4.34 20.76 3.87
CA ARG A 91 2.96 20.78 3.33
C ARG A 91 2.93 21.36 1.92
N THR A 92 3.73 22.40 1.68
CA THR A 92 3.80 23.07 0.37
C THR A 92 4.49 22.18 -0.68
N ALA A 93 5.52 21.42 -0.31
CA ALA A 93 6.13 20.42 -1.20
C ALA A 93 5.12 19.34 -1.59
N LYS A 94 4.35 18.82 -0.62
CA LYS A 94 3.28 17.84 -0.87
C LYS A 94 2.18 18.41 -1.78
N ALA A 95 1.73 19.64 -1.52
CA ALA A 95 0.72 20.30 -2.34
C ALA A 95 1.20 20.47 -3.79
N ARG A 96 2.46 20.88 -4.01
CA ARG A 96 3.06 20.98 -5.33
C ARG A 96 3.10 19.63 -6.06
N MET A 97 3.44 18.55 -5.36
CA MET A 97 3.43 17.21 -5.93
C MET A 97 2.03 16.73 -6.32
N ALA A 98 1.01 17.03 -5.50
CA ALA A 98 -0.37 16.71 -5.80
C ALA A 98 -0.87 17.43 -7.07
N VAL A 99 -0.54 18.72 -7.21
CA VAL A 99 -0.89 19.52 -8.40
C VAL A 99 -0.08 19.09 -9.65
N GLY A 100 1.16 18.66 -9.48
CA GLY A 100 1.97 18.15 -10.59
C GLY A 100 1.35 16.93 -11.27
N LYS A 101 0.72 16.04 -10.49
CA LYS A 101 0.01 14.86 -11.03
C LYS A 101 -1.19 15.24 -11.91
N THR A 102 -1.90 16.32 -11.59
CA THR A 102 -3.11 16.74 -12.32
C THR A 102 -2.81 17.63 -13.52
N THR A 103 -1.78 18.46 -13.44
CA THR A 103 -1.48 19.48 -14.46
C THR A 103 -0.55 18.99 -15.57
N GLY A 104 0.01 17.77 -15.46
CA GLY A 104 0.97 17.23 -16.43
C GLY A 104 2.31 17.96 -16.46
N PHE A 105 2.51 18.98 -15.63
CA PHE A 105 3.83 19.54 -15.37
C PHE A 105 4.59 18.55 -14.49
N SER A 106 5.55 17.83 -15.08
CA SER A 106 6.43 16.93 -14.37
C SER A 106 7.29 17.73 -13.38
N HIS A 107 6.77 17.97 -12.19
CA HIS A 107 7.61 18.13 -11.02
C HIS A 107 8.21 16.75 -10.77
N THR A 108 9.31 16.46 -11.47
CA THR A 108 10.15 15.33 -11.11
C THR A 108 10.55 15.55 -9.64
N PRO A 109 10.58 14.49 -8.81
CA PRO A 109 11.01 14.60 -7.41
C PRO A 109 12.31 15.39 -7.25
N GLU A 110 13.19 15.32 -8.25
CA GLU A 110 14.43 16.08 -8.40
C GLU A 110 14.29 17.61 -8.31
N LYS A 111 13.11 18.17 -8.59
CA LYS A 111 12.83 19.63 -8.51
C LYS A 111 12.20 20.04 -7.19
N VAL A 112 11.77 19.09 -6.37
CA VAL A 112 11.29 19.35 -5.02
C VAL A 112 12.48 19.25 -4.10
N ALA A 113 12.67 20.24 -3.22
CA ALA A 113 13.68 20.15 -2.18
C ALA A 113 13.38 18.89 -1.35
N LEU A 114 14.25 17.88 -1.46
CA LEU A 114 14.16 16.66 -0.68
C LEU A 114 14.46 17.01 0.78
N ASN A 115 13.79 16.31 1.68
CA ASN A 115 14.05 16.45 3.10
C ASN A 115 15.45 15.85 3.38
N PRO A 116 16.40 16.64 3.92
CA PRO A 116 17.79 16.21 4.09
C PRO A 116 17.92 14.98 5.01
N VAL A 117 17.01 14.81 5.97
CA VAL A 117 17.03 13.68 6.90
C VAL A 117 16.81 12.35 6.17
N GLN A 118 16.13 12.35 5.03
CA GLN A 118 15.90 11.11 4.28
C GLN A 118 17.20 10.52 3.71
N ASP A 119 18.17 11.37 3.35
CA ASP A 119 19.46 10.91 2.83
C ASP A 119 20.30 10.29 3.96
N ASP A 120 20.33 10.93 5.14
CA ASP A 120 21.01 10.40 6.33
C ASP A 120 20.42 9.07 6.79
N VAL A 121 19.09 8.93 6.78
CA VAL A 121 18.41 7.67 7.15
C VAL A 121 18.84 6.53 6.24
N GLN A 122 19.17 6.80 4.98
CA GLN A 122 19.68 5.78 4.07
C GLN A 122 21.02 5.20 4.53
N GLU A 123 21.85 6.01 5.20
CA GLU A 123 23.18 5.62 5.68
C GLU A 123 23.12 4.84 7.00
N LEU A 124 22.00 4.89 7.71
CA LEU A 124 21.78 4.14 8.95
C LEU A 124 21.55 2.66 8.67
N GLU A 125 22.57 1.85 8.89
CA GLU A 125 22.46 0.39 8.78
C GLU A 125 21.41 -0.14 9.77
N GLY A 126 20.49 -0.98 9.28
CA GLY A 126 19.48 -1.65 10.10
C GLY A 126 18.20 -0.87 10.37
N VAL A 127 18.10 0.43 10.03
CA VAL A 127 16.89 1.22 10.29
C VAL A 127 15.64 0.62 9.65
N PHE A 128 15.73 0.17 8.39
CA PHE A 128 14.60 -0.44 7.69
C PHE A 128 14.18 -1.78 8.30
N ASN A 129 15.15 -2.57 8.78
CA ASN A 129 14.87 -3.81 9.52
C ASN A 129 14.10 -3.52 10.81
N LEU A 130 14.50 -2.50 11.57
CA LEU A 130 13.82 -2.14 12.81
C LEU A 130 12.42 -1.60 12.57
N LEU A 131 12.24 -0.69 11.61
CA LEU A 131 10.91 -0.18 11.28
C LEU A 131 9.99 -1.29 10.74
N THR A 132 10.54 -2.26 10.01
CA THR A 132 9.82 -3.46 9.57
C THR A 132 9.43 -4.35 10.76
N ASN A 133 10.34 -4.57 11.72
CA ASN A 133 10.03 -5.30 12.95
C ASN A 133 8.94 -4.61 13.77
N MET A 134 8.97 -3.27 13.84
CA MET A 134 7.91 -2.49 14.50
C MET A 134 6.57 -2.67 13.78
N ARG A 135 6.58 -2.59 12.43
CA ARG A 135 5.40 -2.85 11.60
C ARG A 135 4.81 -4.25 11.81
N PHE A 136 5.65 -5.24 12.13
CA PHE A 136 5.22 -6.61 12.39
C PHE A 136 4.98 -6.93 13.87
N GLY A 137 5.18 -5.96 14.77
CA GLY A 137 5.01 -6.16 16.20
C GLY A 137 3.56 -6.45 16.61
N ASP A 138 3.35 -6.85 17.86
CA ASP A 138 2.03 -7.29 18.33
C ASP A 138 1.10 -6.13 18.74
N SER A 139 1.65 -4.94 18.99
CA SER A 139 0.91 -3.75 19.39
C SER A 139 0.46 -2.94 18.18
N ALA A 140 -0.83 -2.61 18.09
CA ALA A 140 -1.38 -1.78 17.02
C ALA A 140 -0.69 -0.40 16.94
N ASP A 141 -0.31 0.20 18.09
CA ASP A 141 0.42 1.47 18.12
C ASP A 141 1.82 1.33 17.52
N LEU A 142 2.49 0.20 17.78
CA LEU A 142 3.81 -0.10 17.25
C LEU A 142 3.75 -0.34 15.74
N GLN A 143 2.75 -1.09 15.28
CA GLN A 143 2.51 -1.33 13.85
C GLN A 143 2.23 -0.03 13.11
N ALA A 144 1.34 0.82 13.67
CA ALA A 144 0.98 2.11 13.08
C ALA A 144 2.17 3.06 13.03
N ALA A 145 2.96 3.14 14.11
CA ALA A 145 4.15 3.98 14.16
C ALA A 145 5.25 3.50 13.17
N GLY A 146 5.49 2.20 13.09
CA GLY A 146 6.45 1.62 12.13
C GLY A 146 6.02 1.85 10.67
N THR A 147 4.73 1.67 10.37
CA THR A 147 4.17 1.94 9.03
C THR A 147 4.27 3.41 8.66
N ALA A 148 3.93 4.32 9.59
CA ALA A 148 4.02 5.77 9.36
C ALA A 148 5.47 6.21 9.10
N ALA A 149 6.42 5.69 9.89
CA ALA A 149 7.84 5.98 9.74
C ALA A 149 8.39 5.46 8.41
N LEU A 150 8.11 4.20 8.04
CA LEU A 150 8.50 3.63 6.74
C LEU A 150 7.96 4.47 5.59
N THR A 151 6.68 4.82 5.64
CA THR A 151 6.03 5.64 4.62
C THR A 151 6.68 7.01 4.49
N ALA A 152 7.00 7.67 5.61
CA ALA A 152 7.64 8.98 5.61
C ALA A 152 9.07 8.92 5.09
N VAL A 153 9.87 7.94 5.53
CA VAL A 153 11.26 7.73 5.10
C VAL A 153 11.35 7.39 3.60
N CYS A 154 10.40 6.61 3.08
CA CYS A 154 10.37 6.23 1.66
C CYS A 154 9.75 7.32 0.76
N SER A 155 9.01 8.27 1.34
CA SER A 155 8.28 9.29 0.58
C SER A 155 9.22 10.10 -0.31
N LEU A 156 9.04 10.03 -1.64
CA LEU A 156 9.88 10.72 -2.63
C LEU A 156 11.38 10.35 -2.62
N ASN A 157 11.80 9.35 -1.85
CA ASN A 157 13.18 8.87 -1.81
C ASN A 157 13.26 7.44 -2.36
N ARG A 158 13.77 7.32 -3.60
CA ARG A 158 13.88 6.04 -4.32
C ARG A 158 14.85 5.07 -3.64
N ALA A 159 15.95 5.58 -3.08
CA ALA A 159 16.96 4.75 -2.45
C ALA A 159 16.43 4.11 -1.15
N ASN A 160 15.73 4.90 -0.34
CA ASN A 160 15.03 4.40 0.85
C ASN A 160 13.95 3.39 0.50
N THR A 161 13.16 3.67 -0.54
CA THR A 161 12.16 2.71 -1.04
C THR A 161 12.81 1.39 -1.46
N LEU A 162 13.94 1.44 -2.17
CA LEU A 162 14.70 0.24 -2.56
C LEU A 162 15.22 -0.54 -1.34
N SER A 163 15.72 0.15 -0.32
CA SER A 163 16.20 -0.48 0.91
C SER A 163 15.07 -1.15 1.70
N ALA A 164 13.92 -0.48 1.84
CA ALA A 164 12.73 -1.04 2.47
C ALA A 164 12.17 -2.25 1.68
N LEU A 165 12.08 -2.15 0.35
CA LEU A 165 11.66 -3.27 -0.50
C LEU A 165 12.62 -4.46 -0.35
N ARG A 166 13.94 -4.22 -0.33
CA ARG A 166 14.94 -5.28 -0.16
C ARG A 166 14.75 -6.02 1.16
N GLU A 167 14.47 -5.30 2.25
CA GLU A 167 14.18 -5.91 3.55
C GLU A 167 12.90 -6.75 3.48
N LEU A 168 11.79 -6.23 2.95
CA LEU A 168 10.54 -6.98 2.84
C LEU A 168 10.68 -8.23 1.95
N VAL A 169 11.40 -8.13 0.83
CA VAL A 169 11.70 -9.29 -0.03
C VAL A 169 12.56 -10.30 0.72
N HIS A 170 13.54 -9.85 1.51
CA HIS A 170 14.34 -10.74 2.35
C HIS A 170 13.48 -11.49 3.37
N ARG A 171 12.54 -10.81 4.05
CA ARG A 171 11.58 -11.43 4.98
C ARG A 171 10.65 -12.42 4.28
N LEU A 172 10.18 -12.07 3.09
CA LEU A 172 9.34 -12.96 2.30
C LEU A 172 10.10 -14.24 1.89
N LEU A 173 11.38 -14.13 1.52
CA LEU A 173 12.26 -15.27 1.24
C LEU A 173 12.54 -16.13 2.49
N GLN A 174 12.43 -15.55 3.69
CA GLN A 174 12.45 -16.29 4.97
C GLN A 174 11.09 -16.91 5.34
N HIS A 175 10.11 -16.87 4.43
CA HIS A 175 8.75 -17.36 4.63
C HIS A 175 8.00 -16.63 5.77
N GLU A 176 8.21 -15.32 5.91
CA GLU A 176 7.40 -14.48 6.80
C GLU A 176 6.15 -13.95 6.07
N PRO A 177 4.93 -14.42 6.41
CA PRO A 177 3.71 -14.07 5.66
C PRO A 177 3.33 -12.60 5.77
N LYS A 178 3.65 -11.94 6.90
CA LYS A 178 3.39 -10.50 7.11
C LYS A 178 4.07 -9.62 6.05
N ALA A 179 5.14 -10.13 5.41
CA ALA A 179 5.82 -9.43 4.33
C ALA A 179 4.98 -9.32 3.04
N LEU A 180 3.97 -10.18 2.83
CA LEU A 180 3.10 -10.14 1.65
C LEU A 180 2.33 -8.82 1.57
N LEU A 181 1.49 -8.57 2.59
CA LEU A 181 0.72 -7.35 2.70
C LEU A 181 1.63 -6.12 2.79
N ALA A 182 2.73 -6.24 3.53
CA ALA A 182 3.64 -5.11 3.69
C ALA A 182 4.32 -4.66 2.39
N LEU A 183 4.63 -5.62 1.52
CA LEU A 183 5.18 -5.38 0.20
C LEU A 183 4.12 -4.82 -0.74
N GLU A 184 2.88 -5.32 -0.66
CA GLU A 184 1.73 -4.83 -1.42
C GLU A 184 1.47 -3.35 -1.14
N ASP A 185 1.36 -2.97 0.14
CA ASP A 185 1.17 -1.57 0.57
C ASP A 185 2.27 -0.65 0.02
N MET A 186 3.51 -1.14 -0.09
CA MET A 186 4.62 -0.37 -0.63
C MET A 186 4.57 -0.21 -2.16
N LEU A 187 3.87 -1.09 -2.88
CA LEU A 187 3.67 -0.97 -4.32
C LEU A 187 2.60 0.07 -4.67
N ALA A 188 1.74 0.43 -3.72
CA ALA A 188 0.73 1.46 -3.89
C ALA A 188 1.38 2.81 -4.27
N GLY A 189 1.05 3.29 -5.48
CA GLY A 189 1.60 4.56 -6.00
C GLY A 189 3.08 4.53 -6.41
N LEU A 190 3.74 3.37 -6.35
CA LEU A 190 5.12 3.22 -6.80
C LEU A 190 5.18 3.04 -8.32
N ASP A 191 6.22 3.63 -8.91
CA ASP A 191 6.60 3.44 -10.31
C ASP A 191 7.76 2.44 -10.36
N VAL A 192 7.44 1.20 -10.74
CA VAL A 192 8.37 0.08 -10.71
C VAL A 192 9.29 0.13 -11.93
N ARG A 193 10.55 0.51 -11.71
CA ARG A 193 11.60 0.55 -12.75
C ARG A 193 12.92 -0.03 -12.27
N ASP A 194 13.71 -0.53 -13.22
CA ASP A 194 15.08 -1.00 -13.04
C ASP A 194 15.24 -1.99 -11.86
N ASP A 195 16.04 -1.62 -10.86
CA ASP A 195 16.36 -2.43 -9.67
C ASP A 195 15.13 -2.87 -8.87
N MET A 196 14.05 -2.08 -8.86
CA MET A 196 12.81 -2.47 -8.18
C MET A 196 12.17 -3.68 -8.87
N ALA A 197 12.23 -3.74 -10.21
CA ALA A 197 11.70 -4.88 -10.94
C ALA A 197 12.48 -6.16 -10.63
N VAL A 198 13.81 -6.06 -10.44
CA VAL A 198 14.65 -7.19 -10.04
C VAL A 198 14.30 -7.69 -8.64
N LEU A 199 14.05 -6.78 -7.69
CA LEU A 199 13.62 -7.16 -6.34
C LEU A 199 12.24 -7.84 -6.36
N LEU A 200 11.28 -7.32 -7.11
CA LEU A 200 9.96 -7.94 -7.22
C LEU A 200 10.01 -9.30 -7.90
N ASP A 201 10.93 -9.53 -8.83
CA ASP A 201 11.15 -10.87 -9.41
C ASP A 201 11.59 -11.89 -8.38
N GLN A 202 12.38 -11.47 -7.37
CA GLN A 202 12.77 -12.32 -6.25
C GLN A 202 11.60 -12.61 -5.30
N ALA A 203 10.58 -11.73 -5.26
CA ALA A 203 9.38 -11.92 -4.46
C ALA A 203 8.37 -12.90 -5.10
N LEU A 204 8.41 -13.11 -6.42
CA LEU A 204 7.43 -13.96 -7.12
C LEU A 204 7.45 -15.42 -6.62
N PRO A 205 8.59 -16.13 -6.52
CA PRO A 205 8.59 -17.52 -6.07
C PRO A 205 8.04 -17.73 -4.64
N PRO A 206 8.46 -16.98 -3.59
CA PRO A 206 7.90 -17.19 -2.26
C PRO A 206 6.42 -16.77 -2.18
N ALA A 207 5.99 -15.69 -2.86
CA ALA A 207 4.58 -15.32 -2.92
C ALA A 207 3.72 -16.44 -3.56
N LEU A 208 4.20 -17.03 -4.66
CA LEU A 208 3.54 -18.17 -5.29
C LEU A 208 3.49 -19.40 -4.37
N SER A 209 4.54 -19.64 -3.57
CA SER A 209 4.53 -20.70 -2.56
C SER A 209 3.45 -20.49 -1.49
N PHE A 210 3.21 -19.25 -1.04
CA PHE A 210 2.11 -18.93 -0.13
C PHE A 210 0.74 -19.12 -0.79
N LEU A 211 0.59 -18.76 -2.07
CA LEU A 211 -0.64 -19.02 -2.82
C LEU A 211 -0.98 -20.52 -2.88
N HIS A 212 0.02 -21.39 -3.03
CA HIS A 212 -0.19 -22.84 -3.05
C HIS A 212 -0.46 -23.43 -1.66
N ASN A 213 0.39 -23.09 -0.69
CA ASN A 213 0.50 -23.84 0.57
C ASN A 213 0.05 -23.06 1.83
N GLY A 214 -0.24 -21.77 1.69
CA GLY A 214 -0.63 -20.91 2.80
C GLY A 214 -2.04 -21.20 3.34
N SER A 215 -2.34 -20.59 4.48
CA SER A 215 -3.70 -20.47 5.02
C SER A 215 -4.58 -19.58 4.16
N GLY A 216 -5.89 -19.52 4.45
CA GLY A 216 -6.84 -18.70 3.68
C GLY A 216 -6.42 -17.23 3.57
N SER A 217 -6.04 -16.61 4.69
CA SER A 217 -5.57 -15.22 4.70
C SER A 217 -4.24 -15.05 3.99
N GLU A 218 -3.29 -15.99 4.15
CA GLU A 218 -1.99 -15.92 3.46
C GLU A 218 -2.15 -16.10 1.93
N LYS A 219 -3.12 -16.90 1.48
CA LYS A 219 -3.45 -17.05 0.06
C LYS A 219 -4.07 -15.78 -0.51
N LEU A 220 -4.95 -15.13 0.25
CA LEU A 220 -5.49 -13.82 -0.10
C LEU A 220 -4.35 -12.80 -0.26
N ASP A 221 -3.52 -12.63 0.77
CA ASP A 221 -2.41 -11.67 0.73
C ASP A 221 -1.44 -11.98 -0.42
N ALA A 222 -1.17 -13.26 -0.68
CA ALA A 222 -0.33 -13.69 -1.79
C ALA A 222 -0.96 -13.39 -3.15
N VAL A 223 -2.24 -13.69 -3.37
CA VAL A 223 -2.89 -13.41 -4.65
C VAL A 223 -2.96 -11.91 -4.91
N THR A 224 -3.25 -11.11 -3.89
CA THR A 224 -3.30 -9.64 -3.99
C THR A 224 -1.93 -9.07 -4.35
N LEU A 225 -0.87 -9.50 -3.66
CA LEU A 225 0.50 -9.08 -3.99
C LEU A 225 0.89 -9.46 -5.42
N LEU A 226 0.61 -10.70 -5.84
CA LEU A 226 0.93 -11.18 -7.20
C LEU A 226 0.17 -10.38 -8.27
N GLY A 227 -1.11 -10.06 -8.03
CA GLY A 227 -1.91 -9.17 -8.87
C GLY A 227 -1.28 -7.78 -8.98
N SER A 228 -0.96 -7.15 -7.85
CA SER A 228 -0.31 -5.83 -7.80
C SER A 228 1.05 -5.83 -8.53
N ILE A 229 1.86 -6.89 -8.40
CA ILE A 229 3.11 -7.03 -9.16
C ILE A 229 2.84 -7.17 -10.66
N CYS A 230 1.85 -7.99 -11.08
CA CYS A 230 1.52 -8.15 -12.50
C CYS A 230 1.00 -6.86 -13.14
N GLU A 231 0.27 -6.03 -12.40
CA GLU A 231 -0.20 -4.74 -12.90
C GLU A 231 0.97 -3.78 -13.14
N LYS A 232 1.87 -3.66 -12.16
CA LYS A 232 3.05 -2.78 -12.25
C LYS A 232 4.11 -3.33 -13.21
N ARG A 233 4.17 -4.65 -13.38
CA ARG A 233 5.15 -5.37 -14.19
C ARG A 233 4.45 -6.45 -15.02
N PRO A 234 3.94 -6.12 -16.22
CA PRO A 234 3.28 -7.10 -17.09
C PRO A 234 4.14 -8.32 -17.44
N GLY A 235 5.48 -8.17 -17.45
CA GLY A 235 6.41 -9.28 -17.67
C GLY A 235 6.36 -10.39 -16.61
N ALA A 236 5.84 -10.11 -15.41
CA ALA A 236 5.70 -11.10 -14.34
C ALA A 236 4.64 -12.17 -14.66
N ALA A 237 3.61 -11.82 -15.43
CA ALA A 237 2.51 -12.74 -15.76
C ALA A 237 3.01 -13.99 -16.49
N GLY A 238 3.94 -13.84 -17.44
CA GLY A 238 4.50 -14.97 -18.18
C GLY A 238 5.25 -15.97 -17.30
N PHE A 239 6.01 -15.47 -16.31
CA PHE A 239 6.68 -16.29 -15.31
C PHE A 239 5.67 -17.04 -14.44
N LEU A 240 4.69 -16.33 -13.86
CA LEU A 240 3.69 -16.93 -12.98
C LEU A 240 2.84 -18.00 -13.69
N VAL A 241 2.45 -17.76 -14.95
CA VAL A 241 1.75 -18.77 -15.76
C VAL A 241 2.61 -20.02 -15.94
N ALA A 242 3.91 -19.86 -16.22
CA ALA A 242 4.83 -20.99 -16.41
C ALA A 242 5.05 -21.80 -15.12
N GLU A 243 5.04 -21.13 -13.97
CA GLU A 243 5.18 -21.74 -12.64
C GLU A 243 3.86 -22.29 -12.07
N GLY A 244 2.76 -22.27 -12.85
CA GLY A 244 1.51 -22.90 -12.44
C GLY A 244 0.62 -22.04 -11.52
N ALA A 245 0.72 -20.72 -11.60
CA ALA A 245 -0.17 -19.83 -10.86
C ALA A 245 -1.65 -19.95 -11.30
N LEU A 246 -1.92 -20.20 -12.59
CA LEU A 246 -3.29 -20.22 -13.13
C LEU A 246 -4.23 -21.19 -12.40
N PRO A 247 -3.90 -22.49 -12.23
CA PRO A 247 -4.76 -23.40 -11.46
C PRO A 247 -4.95 -22.97 -10.01
N ALA A 248 -3.93 -22.41 -9.37
CA ALA A 248 -4.01 -21.99 -7.96
C ALA A 248 -4.93 -20.77 -7.77
N VAL A 249 -4.79 -19.75 -8.62
CA VAL A 249 -5.68 -18.57 -8.61
C VAL A 249 -7.11 -18.97 -8.96
N THR A 250 -7.28 -19.88 -9.92
CA THR A 250 -8.60 -20.39 -10.34
C THR A 250 -9.30 -21.16 -9.21
N GLN A 251 -8.55 -21.99 -8.48
CA GLN A 251 -9.08 -22.67 -7.30
C GLN A 251 -9.47 -21.68 -6.20
N LEU A 252 -8.68 -20.62 -5.99
CA LEU A 252 -8.99 -19.58 -5.02
C LEU A 252 -10.26 -18.81 -5.40
N LEU A 253 -10.46 -18.50 -6.68
CA LEU A 253 -11.68 -17.86 -7.19
C LEU A 253 -12.95 -18.70 -6.95
N ILE A 254 -12.85 -20.03 -7.02
CA ILE A 254 -14.01 -20.93 -6.83
C ILE A 254 -14.31 -21.17 -5.35
N SER A 255 -13.27 -21.32 -4.53
CA SER A 255 -13.41 -21.80 -3.15
C SER A 255 -13.14 -20.74 -2.07
N GLY A 256 -12.72 -19.55 -2.48
CA GLY A 256 -12.45 -18.42 -1.60
C GLY A 256 -13.72 -17.75 -1.09
N ASP A 257 -13.54 -16.91 -0.08
CA ASP A 257 -14.54 -15.92 0.32
C ASP A 257 -14.58 -14.77 -0.71
N LEU A 258 -15.57 -13.88 -0.57
CA LEU A 258 -15.76 -12.79 -1.53
C LEU A 258 -14.49 -11.94 -1.77
N PRO A 259 -13.72 -11.51 -0.73
CA PRO A 259 -12.45 -10.80 -0.96
C PRO A 259 -11.40 -11.63 -1.71
N SER A 260 -11.26 -12.92 -1.39
CA SER A 260 -10.33 -13.81 -2.08
C SER A 260 -10.72 -14.03 -3.53
N SER A 261 -12.01 -14.19 -3.79
CA SER A 261 -12.55 -14.36 -5.14
C SER A 261 -12.37 -13.09 -5.96
N ASP A 262 -12.61 -11.91 -5.39
CA ASP A 262 -12.41 -10.63 -6.07
C ASP A 262 -10.93 -10.42 -6.47
N SER A 263 -10.02 -10.61 -5.50
CA SER A 263 -8.57 -10.51 -5.73
C SER A 263 -8.07 -11.57 -6.72
N ALA A 264 -8.64 -12.78 -6.68
CA ALA A 264 -8.32 -13.85 -7.62
C ALA A 264 -8.84 -13.54 -9.03
N ALA A 265 -10.02 -12.95 -9.20
CA ALA A 265 -10.57 -12.56 -10.49
C ALA A 265 -9.67 -11.50 -11.18
N ARG A 266 -9.30 -10.44 -10.44
CA ARG A 266 -8.32 -9.43 -10.91
C ARG A 266 -7.01 -10.07 -11.34
N THR A 267 -6.43 -10.90 -10.47
CA THR A 267 -5.14 -11.53 -10.73
C THR A 267 -5.22 -12.47 -11.93
N LEU A 268 -6.28 -13.26 -12.05
CA LEU A 268 -6.50 -14.16 -13.18
C LEU A 268 -6.64 -13.39 -14.49
N TRP A 269 -7.37 -12.27 -14.50
CA TRP A 269 -7.45 -11.38 -15.65
C TRP A 269 -6.07 -10.82 -16.04
N LEU A 270 -5.28 -10.34 -15.08
CA LEU A 270 -3.94 -9.82 -15.33
C LEU A 270 -3.00 -10.89 -15.90
N LEU A 271 -3.13 -12.15 -15.50
CA LEU A 271 -2.35 -13.27 -16.03
C LEU A 271 -2.70 -13.63 -17.48
N VAL A 272 -3.96 -13.41 -17.90
CA VAL A 272 -4.47 -13.89 -19.20
C VAL A 272 -4.76 -12.78 -20.22
N LYS A 273 -4.83 -11.50 -19.82
CA LYS A 273 -5.27 -10.39 -20.69
C LYS A 273 -4.49 -10.32 -22.01
N ASP A 274 -3.18 -10.59 -21.97
CA ASP A 274 -2.28 -10.59 -23.12
C ASP A 274 -2.22 -11.93 -23.87
N ASN A 275 -2.76 -13.00 -23.29
CA ASN A 275 -2.81 -14.33 -23.89
C ASN A 275 -4.09 -15.09 -23.53
N LYS A 276 -5.23 -14.56 -23.98
CA LYS A 276 -6.57 -15.11 -23.70
C LYS A 276 -6.74 -16.57 -24.12
N ARG A 277 -5.91 -17.07 -25.05
CA ARG A 277 -5.88 -18.49 -25.45
C ARG A 277 -5.56 -19.44 -24.30
N LEU A 278 -5.07 -18.95 -23.17
CA LEU A 278 -4.86 -19.73 -21.94
C LEU A 278 -6.19 -20.17 -21.30
N LEU A 279 -7.28 -19.44 -21.57
CA LEU A 279 -8.61 -19.75 -21.06
C LEU A 279 -9.31 -20.90 -21.81
N GLY A 280 -8.77 -21.31 -22.96
CA GLY A 280 -9.39 -22.36 -23.77
C GLY A 280 -9.26 -23.75 -23.14
N PRO A 281 -10.29 -24.61 -23.24
CA PRO A 281 -10.30 -25.93 -22.60
C PRO A 281 -9.19 -26.85 -23.12
N ALA A 282 -8.77 -26.67 -24.38
CA ALA A 282 -7.73 -27.47 -25.03
C ALA A 282 -6.37 -27.40 -24.32
N LYS A 283 -6.08 -26.32 -23.57
CA LYS A 283 -4.81 -26.18 -22.86
C LYS A 283 -4.86 -26.69 -21.43
N GLY A 284 -6.06 -26.85 -20.84
CA GLY A 284 -6.22 -27.23 -19.44
C GLY A 284 -5.49 -26.32 -18.44
N ALA A 285 -5.12 -25.09 -18.84
CA ALA A 285 -4.24 -24.24 -18.05
C ALA A 285 -4.90 -23.72 -16.77
N LEU A 286 -6.23 -23.63 -16.76
CA LEU A 286 -7.02 -23.27 -15.57
C LEU A 286 -7.12 -24.40 -14.54
N GLY A 287 -6.74 -25.64 -14.90
CA GLY A 287 -6.90 -26.81 -14.03
C GLY A 287 -8.34 -27.32 -13.88
N VAL A 288 -9.34 -26.51 -14.23
CA VAL A 288 -10.77 -26.86 -14.25
C VAL A 288 -11.45 -26.38 -15.54
N PRO A 289 -12.62 -26.94 -15.92
CA PRO A 289 -13.43 -26.40 -17.01
C PRO A 289 -13.85 -24.95 -16.74
N GLY A 290 -13.87 -24.11 -17.78
CA GLY A 290 -14.25 -22.70 -17.65
C GLY A 290 -15.68 -22.50 -17.13
N THR A 291 -16.56 -23.49 -17.31
CA THR A 291 -17.93 -23.48 -16.80
C THR A 291 -18.02 -23.43 -15.27
N GLN A 292 -17.00 -23.92 -14.55
CA GLN A 292 -16.96 -23.85 -13.09
C GLN A 292 -16.65 -22.45 -12.54
N LEU A 293 -16.17 -21.54 -13.40
CA LEU A 293 -15.86 -20.16 -13.01
C LEU A 293 -17.06 -19.22 -13.12
N ILE A 294 -18.11 -19.61 -13.83
CA ILE A 294 -19.23 -18.72 -14.18
C ILE A 294 -19.92 -18.20 -12.92
N ASP A 295 -20.31 -19.08 -12.00
CA ASP A 295 -21.08 -18.69 -10.81
C ASP A 295 -20.30 -17.74 -9.91
N ALA A 296 -19.00 -18.00 -9.69
CA ALA A 296 -18.13 -17.14 -8.91
C ALA A 296 -17.93 -15.76 -9.56
N LEU A 297 -17.74 -15.71 -10.89
CA LEU A 297 -17.58 -14.46 -11.61
C LEU A 297 -18.87 -13.64 -11.67
N LEU A 298 -20.03 -14.29 -11.86
CA LEU A 298 -21.32 -13.61 -11.83
C LEU A 298 -21.61 -13.04 -10.45
N THR A 299 -21.32 -13.79 -9.39
CA THR A 299 -21.48 -13.30 -8.01
C THR A 299 -20.67 -12.02 -7.76
N LEU A 300 -19.44 -11.92 -8.30
CA LEU A 300 -18.61 -10.71 -8.18
C LEU A 300 -19.18 -9.55 -8.99
N VAL A 301 -19.69 -9.81 -10.20
CA VAL A 301 -20.31 -8.78 -11.05
C VAL A 301 -21.57 -8.24 -10.39
N GLU A 302 -22.46 -9.11 -9.90
CA GLU A 302 -23.69 -8.73 -9.19
C GLU A 302 -23.37 -7.91 -7.93
N ALA A 303 -22.41 -8.36 -7.12
CA ALA A 303 -22.01 -7.64 -5.92
C ALA A 303 -21.43 -6.24 -6.22
N ARG A 304 -20.74 -6.07 -7.35
CA ARG A 304 -20.26 -4.76 -7.81
C ARG A 304 -21.40 -3.85 -8.27
N GLU A 305 -22.38 -4.40 -8.99
CA GLU A 305 -23.57 -3.65 -9.43
C GLU A 305 -24.42 -3.21 -8.24
N ASP A 306 -24.62 -4.08 -7.25
CA ASP A 306 -25.32 -3.73 -6.00
C ASP A 306 -24.59 -2.62 -5.23
N GLN A 307 -23.26 -2.66 -5.20
CA GLN A 307 -22.45 -1.61 -4.57
C GLN A 307 -22.60 -0.27 -5.30
N GLU A 308 -22.52 -0.27 -6.63
CA GLU A 308 -22.66 0.96 -7.42
C GLU A 308 -24.06 1.56 -7.29
N ALA A 309 -25.11 0.73 -7.28
CA ALA A 309 -26.48 1.20 -7.03
C ALA A 309 -26.62 1.82 -5.63
N ALA A 310 -26.00 1.22 -4.60
CA ALA A 310 -26.00 1.75 -3.25
C ALA A 310 -25.17 3.04 -3.09
N GLU A 311 -24.14 3.25 -3.92
CA GLU A 311 -23.37 4.50 -4.00
C GLU A 311 -24.20 5.60 -4.68
N GLU A 312 -24.86 5.31 -5.80
CA GLU A 312 -25.76 6.25 -6.49
C GLU A 312 -26.94 6.70 -5.61
N GLU A 313 -27.62 5.77 -4.93
CA GLU A 313 -28.71 6.10 -4.00
C GLU A 313 -28.23 6.97 -2.82
N ALA A 314 -27.00 6.76 -2.35
CA ALA A 314 -26.41 7.56 -1.27
C ALA A 314 -26.08 8.99 -1.72
N ASP A 315 -25.62 9.16 -2.95
CA ASP A 315 -25.32 10.46 -3.55
C ASP A 315 -26.61 11.26 -3.81
N ASP A 316 -27.66 10.63 -4.36
CA ASP A 316 -28.97 11.25 -4.56
C ASP A 316 -29.59 11.72 -3.23
N ALA A 317 -29.49 10.88 -2.18
CA ALA A 317 -29.97 11.25 -0.84
C ALA A 317 -29.17 12.39 -0.20
N ALA A 318 -27.88 12.52 -0.52
CA ALA A 318 -27.03 13.60 -0.02
C ALA A 318 -27.39 14.95 -0.66
N ASP A 319 -27.78 14.97 -1.93
CA ASP A 319 -28.21 16.16 -2.67
C ASP A 319 -29.58 16.67 -2.19
N ASP A 320 -30.55 15.79 -1.95
CA ASP A 320 -31.86 16.15 -1.39
C ASP A 320 -31.72 16.76 0.02
N ALA A 321 -30.79 16.26 0.83
CA ALA A 321 -30.53 16.78 2.17
C ALA A 321 -29.76 18.11 2.18
N ALA A 322 -29.22 18.57 1.05
CA ALA A 322 -28.51 19.85 0.94
C ALA A 322 -29.42 21.01 0.48
N GLY A 323 -30.66 20.73 0.07
CA GLY A 323 -31.58 21.70 -0.52
C GLY A 323 -32.31 22.64 0.44
N ASP A 324 -32.36 22.35 1.75
CA ASP A 324 -33.26 23.03 2.69
C ASP A 324 -32.62 23.68 3.94
N GLU A 325 -31.29 23.65 4.08
CA GLU A 325 -30.62 24.22 5.28
C GLU A 325 -29.69 25.39 4.96
N ASP A 326 -30.29 26.59 4.90
CA ASP A 326 -29.61 27.86 5.15
C ASP A 326 -29.11 27.89 6.61
N GLY A 327 -27.87 27.42 6.83
CA GLY A 327 -27.04 27.79 7.97
C GLY A 327 -27.16 26.94 9.24
N GLY A 328 -26.43 25.82 9.32
CA GLY A 328 -26.23 25.13 10.60
C GLY A 328 -25.33 23.89 10.55
N ASP A 329 -24.03 24.09 10.76
CA ASP A 329 -23.07 23.13 11.34
C ASP A 329 -22.94 21.70 10.72
N LYS A 330 -21.95 21.52 9.83
CA LYS A 330 -21.65 20.30 9.04
C LYS A 330 -20.86 19.17 9.76
N ALA A 331 -20.74 19.16 11.09
CA ALA A 331 -19.67 18.39 11.75
C ALA A 331 -19.99 16.92 12.13
N ALA A 332 -21.12 16.32 11.73
CA ALA A 332 -21.57 15.04 12.33
C ALA A 332 -22.03 13.93 11.36
N ARG A 333 -21.62 13.92 10.09
CA ARG A 333 -22.15 12.95 9.09
C ARG A 333 -21.42 11.60 8.96
N ASP A 334 -20.41 11.28 9.76
CA ASP A 334 -19.51 10.14 9.46
C ASP A 334 -19.60 8.91 10.37
N ALA A 335 -20.65 8.76 11.20
CA ALA A 335 -20.67 7.75 12.28
C ALA A 335 -21.67 6.58 12.12
N GLY A 336 -22.24 6.34 10.92
CA GLY A 336 -23.45 5.50 10.78
C GLY A 336 -23.41 4.24 9.90
N ARG A 337 -22.31 3.89 9.24
CA ARG A 337 -22.27 2.76 8.27
C ARG A 337 -21.81 1.46 8.94
N GLU A 338 -22.58 0.92 9.89
CA GLU A 338 -22.26 -0.32 10.63
C GLU A 338 -22.69 -1.63 9.94
N GLY A 339 -23.19 -1.58 8.71
CA GLY A 339 -23.40 -2.76 7.87
C GLY A 339 -22.20 -2.96 6.94
N GLY A 340 -21.11 -3.55 7.44
CA GLY A 340 -19.87 -3.78 6.69
C GLY A 340 -20.03 -4.85 5.59
N GLN A 341 -20.76 -4.54 4.52
CA GLN A 341 -20.61 -5.27 3.27
C GLN A 341 -19.18 -5.07 2.78
N VAL A 342 -18.50 -6.19 2.51
CA VAL A 342 -17.17 -6.19 1.89
C VAL A 342 -17.34 -5.58 0.50
N ALA A 343 -16.69 -4.45 0.25
CA ALA A 343 -16.69 -3.81 -1.06
C ALA A 343 -16.02 -4.74 -2.09
N VAL A 344 -16.62 -4.86 -3.26
CA VAL A 344 -16.05 -5.56 -4.42
C VAL A 344 -15.39 -4.52 -5.31
N GLU A 345 -14.08 -4.61 -5.45
CA GLU A 345 -13.28 -3.63 -6.17
C GLU A 345 -13.08 -4.02 -7.64
N PHE A 346 -13.06 -5.32 -7.95
CA PHE A 346 -12.64 -5.83 -9.27
C PHE A 346 -13.74 -6.54 -10.06
N GLY A 347 -15.00 -6.14 -9.85
CA GLY A 347 -16.15 -6.66 -10.62
C GLY A 347 -16.02 -6.47 -12.14
N ASP A 348 -15.41 -5.37 -12.59
CA ASP A 348 -15.14 -5.13 -14.01
C ASP A 348 -14.13 -6.12 -14.60
N ASP A 349 -13.08 -6.47 -13.85
CA ASP A 349 -12.10 -7.47 -14.27
C ASP A 349 -12.73 -8.86 -14.32
N ALA A 350 -13.63 -9.18 -13.39
CA ALA A 350 -14.44 -10.39 -13.43
C ALA A 350 -15.31 -10.46 -14.71
N LEU A 351 -15.95 -9.35 -15.09
CA LEU A 351 -16.72 -9.25 -16.33
C LEU A 351 -15.86 -9.42 -17.59
N LEU A 352 -14.67 -8.79 -17.62
CA LEU A 352 -13.72 -8.93 -18.72
C LEU A 352 -13.23 -10.37 -18.86
N LEU A 353 -12.96 -11.03 -17.73
CA LEU A 353 -12.57 -12.43 -17.68
C LEU A 353 -13.70 -13.34 -18.16
N LEU A 354 -14.94 -13.11 -17.75
CA LEU A 354 -16.12 -13.86 -18.19
C LEU A 354 -16.33 -13.76 -19.70
N ARG A 355 -16.20 -12.55 -20.26
CA ARG A 355 -16.24 -12.31 -21.71
C ARG A 355 -15.12 -13.04 -22.43
N ALA A 356 -13.91 -13.00 -21.88
CA ALA A 356 -12.76 -13.69 -22.47
C ALA A 356 -12.94 -15.22 -22.43
N LEU A 357 -13.51 -15.78 -21.36
CA LEU A 357 -13.86 -17.20 -21.24
C LEU A 357 -14.88 -17.61 -22.30
N ALA A 358 -15.99 -16.87 -22.44
CA ALA A 358 -17.04 -17.16 -23.42
C ALA A 358 -16.55 -17.12 -24.88
N LEU A 359 -15.51 -16.33 -25.16
CA LEU A 359 -14.86 -16.29 -26.48
C LEU A 359 -13.98 -17.50 -26.76
N GLN A 360 -13.46 -18.18 -25.72
CA GLN A 360 -12.52 -19.29 -25.85
C GLN A 360 -13.15 -20.66 -25.59
N ASP A 361 -14.28 -20.70 -24.89
CA ASP A 361 -14.98 -21.92 -24.50
C ASP A 361 -16.46 -21.84 -24.93
N GLY A 362 -16.87 -22.73 -25.84
CA GLY A 362 -18.23 -22.79 -26.38
C GLY A 362 -19.25 -23.16 -25.31
N ASP A 363 -18.88 -24.00 -24.35
CA ASP A 363 -19.78 -24.45 -23.29
C ASP A 363 -20.10 -23.30 -22.33
N VAL A 364 -19.09 -22.46 -22.02
CA VAL A 364 -19.27 -21.23 -21.25
C VAL A 364 -20.23 -20.26 -21.97
N LYS A 365 -20.06 -20.11 -23.30
CA LYS A 365 -20.94 -19.25 -24.10
C LYS A 365 -22.39 -19.75 -24.10
N GLU A 366 -22.61 -21.06 -24.24
CA GLU A 366 -23.95 -21.65 -24.21
C GLU A 366 -24.60 -21.49 -22.82
N GLN A 367 -23.84 -21.70 -21.74
CA GLN A 367 -24.33 -21.52 -20.38
C GLN A 367 -24.72 -20.05 -20.10
N LEU A 368 -23.89 -19.09 -20.52
CA LEU A 368 -24.18 -17.66 -20.37
C LEU A 368 -25.36 -17.19 -21.24
N ALA A 369 -25.59 -17.80 -22.40
CA ALA A 369 -26.76 -17.49 -23.23
C ALA A 369 -28.08 -17.82 -22.53
N GLY A 370 -28.07 -18.78 -21.58
CA GLY A 370 -29.20 -19.08 -20.70
C GLY A 370 -29.41 -18.08 -19.56
N GLN A 371 -28.42 -17.21 -19.29
CA GLN A 371 -28.41 -16.21 -18.20
C GLN A 371 -28.45 -14.77 -18.76
N SER A 372 -29.09 -14.59 -19.93
CA SER A 372 -29.06 -13.37 -20.74
C SER A 372 -29.49 -12.07 -20.03
N ASP A 373 -30.24 -12.19 -18.93
CA ASP A 373 -30.79 -11.04 -18.20
C ASP A 373 -29.70 -10.26 -17.45
N ILE A 374 -28.63 -10.93 -17.00
CA ILE A 374 -27.53 -10.30 -16.24
C ILE A 374 -26.50 -9.68 -17.18
N VAL A 375 -26.20 -10.37 -18.28
CA VAL A 375 -25.14 -9.95 -19.22
C VAL A 375 -25.60 -8.81 -20.13
N GLY A 376 -26.92 -8.72 -20.42
CA GLY A 376 -27.48 -7.80 -21.40
C GLY A 376 -27.40 -6.31 -21.04
N THR A 377 -27.50 -5.97 -19.76
CA THR A 377 -27.63 -4.59 -19.24
C THR A 377 -26.34 -3.77 -19.38
N ARG A 378 -25.17 -4.42 -19.32
CA ARG A 378 -23.84 -3.79 -19.55
C ARG A 378 -23.11 -4.25 -20.81
N CYS A 379 -23.59 -5.27 -21.54
CA CYS A 379 -22.92 -5.71 -22.79
C CYS A 379 -23.27 -4.93 -24.05
N THR A 380 -24.24 -4.02 -24.01
CA THR A 380 -24.61 -3.20 -25.18
C THR A 380 -24.00 -1.80 -25.20
N ILE A 381 -23.33 -1.38 -24.12
CA ILE A 381 -22.80 -0.02 -23.95
C ILE A 381 -21.30 -0.09 -23.62
N MET A 382 -20.50 -0.48 -24.61
CA MET A 382 -19.05 -0.22 -24.77
C MET A 382 -18.66 -0.70 -26.16
#